data_AF-A0A1E7LRN8-F1
#
_entry.id   AF-A0A1E7LRN8-F1
#
_cell.length_a   1.000
_cell.length_b   1.000
_cell.length_c   1.000
_cell.angle_alpha   90.00
_cell.angle_beta   90.00
_cell.angle_gamma   90.00
#
_symmetry.space_group_name_H-M   'P 1'
#
loop_
_entity.id
_entity.type
_entity.pdbx_description
1 polymer ?
#
loop_
_entity_poly.entity_id
_entity_poly.type
_entity_poly.pdbx_seq_one_letter_code
_entity_poly.pdbx_strand_id
1 'polypeptide(L)'
;MTQAPPAASAPLRRALAEARSPRVPRTVPYVPERAFPWGGPGLPLDGPGGAVDLDRALRLSLAAPREAGGRLRPVPSAGALHPVRAHLLIGPGCSLPPGRYAYDPRTHRAHPRGPAPAGAPPGAVAVLTVVASRTVAHYGHRAWPLLLLDAGHAAAALALAAAPGGVRVSLDADGAELA
;
A
#
# COMPACT_ATOMS: atom_id res chain seq x y z
N MET A 1 -30.60 -3.92 -2.94
CA MET A 1 -30.97 -2.54 -2.57
C MET A 1 -29.69 -1.73 -2.50
N THR A 2 -29.42 -0.90 -3.50
CA THR A 2 -28.20 -0.08 -3.55
C THR A 2 -28.44 1.17 -2.72
N GLN A 3 -27.97 1.17 -1.48
CA GLN A 3 -28.04 2.33 -0.60
C GLN A 3 -27.26 3.47 -1.25
N ALA A 4 -27.89 4.65 -1.38
CA ALA A 4 -27.20 5.83 -1.87
C ALA A 4 -25.96 6.10 -1.00
N PRO A 5 -24.80 6.43 -1.58
CA PRO A 5 -23.60 6.70 -0.79
C PRO A 5 -23.90 7.83 0.21
N PRO A 6 -23.42 7.72 1.46
CA PRO A 6 -23.69 8.74 2.47
C PRO A 6 -23.20 10.11 2.01
N ALA A 7 -23.95 11.15 2.35
CA ALA A 7 -23.55 12.52 2.01
C ALA A 7 -22.16 12.82 2.60
N ALA A 8 -21.26 13.34 1.77
CA ALA A 8 -19.91 13.72 2.20
C ALA A 8 -19.98 14.67 3.40
N SER A 9 -19.21 14.37 4.45
CA SER A 9 -19.15 15.20 5.65
C SER A 9 -18.69 16.62 5.32
N ALA A 10 -19.09 17.61 6.12
CA ALA A 10 -18.68 19.00 5.92
C ALA A 10 -17.14 19.19 5.86
N PRO A 11 -16.34 18.50 6.71
CA PRO A 11 -14.88 18.52 6.60
C PRO A 11 -14.37 17.99 5.25
N LEU A 12 -14.94 16.88 4.75
CA LEU A 12 -14.55 16.29 3.47
C LEU A 12 -14.84 17.24 2.30
N ARG A 13 -16.03 17.86 2.28
CA ARG A 13 -16.38 18.85 1.25
C ARG A 13 -15.42 20.03 1.23
N ARG A 14 -15.05 20.55 2.41
CA ARG A 14 -14.09 21.66 2.54
C ARG A 14 -12.70 21.25 2.03
N ALA A 15 -12.21 20.07 2.42
CA ALA A 15 -10.91 19.58 1.97
C ALA A 15 -10.85 19.40 0.45
N LEU A 16 -11.92 18.88 -0.17
CA LEU A 16 -12.01 18.74 -1.63
C LEU A 16 -12.08 20.09 -2.34
N ALA A 17 -12.86 21.05 -1.82
CA ALA A 17 -12.92 22.40 -2.37
C ALA A 17 -11.56 23.10 -2.30
N GLU A 18 -10.84 22.92 -1.19
CA GLU A 18 -9.51 23.48 -1.03
C GLU A 18 -8.50 22.83 -1.99
N ALA A 19 -8.48 21.49 -2.09
CA ALA A 19 -7.61 20.75 -3.00
C ALA A 19 -7.78 21.14 -4.48
N ARG A 20 -8.98 21.60 -4.88
CA ARG A 20 -9.29 22.06 -6.24
C ARG A 20 -9.12 23.56 -6.43
N SER A 21 -8.75 24.30 -5.39
CA SER A 21 -8.63 25.74 -5.48
C SER A 21 -7.43 26.16 -6.34
N PRO A 22 -7.48 27.35 -6.98
CA PRO A 22 -6.36 27.88 -7.75
C PRO A 22 -5.19 28.30 -6.87
N ARG A 23 -5.33 28.27 -5.53
CA ARG A 23 -4.26 28.64 -4.60
C ARG A 23 -3.03 27.77 -4.84
N VAL A 24 -1.87 28.41 -4.88
CA VAL A 24 -0.59 27.73 -4.98
C VAL A 24 -0.29 27.08 -3.62
N PRO A 25 0.03 25.77 -3.56
CA PRO A 25 0.48 25.16 -2.32
C PRO A 25 1.72 25.86 -1.78
N ARG A 26 1.76 26.10 -0.47
CA ARG A 26 3.01 26.56 0.17
C ARG A 26 4.07 25.49 -0.01
N THR A 27 5.24 25.89 -0.48
CA THR A 27 6.41 25.04 -0.49
C THR A 27 6.88 24.83 0.94
N VAL A 28 7.16 23.59 1.31
CA VAL A 28 7.88 23.28 2.54
C VAL A 28 9.21 22.61 2.18
N PRO A 29 10.20 22.64 3.09
CA PRO A 29 11.47 21.95 2.88
C PRO A 29 11.27 20.48 2.52
N TYR A 30 12.22 19.92 1.78
CA TYR A 30 12.21 18.51 1.44
C TYR A 30 12.11 17.64 2.70
N VAL A 31 11.08 16.81 2.75
CA VAL A 31 10.91 15.82 3.82
C VAL A 31 11.42 14.47 3.28
N PRO A 32 12.53 13.93 3.82
CA PRO A 32 13.02 12.63 3.40
C PRO A 32 12.02 11.53 3.76
N GLU A 33 12.09 10.42 3.02
CA GLU A 33 11.34 9.23 3.41
C GLU A 33 11.83 8.73 4.77
N ARG A 34 10.91 8.71 5.73
CA ARG A 34 11.19 8.12 7.04
C ARG A 34 11.29 6.62 6.83
N ALA A 35 12.51 6.09 7.02
CA ALA A 35 12.75 4.65 7.05
C ALA A 35 11.73 4.03 8.00
N PHE A 36 11.01 3.03 7.51
CA PHE A 36 10.15 2.26 8.39
C PHE A 36 11.08 1.38 9.24
N PRO A 37 10.86 1.29 10.56
CA PRO A 37 11.63 0.38 11.38
C PRO A 37 11.23 -1.05 11.00
N TRP A 38 11.92 -1.60 10.01
CA TRP A 38 11.81 -2.98 9.60
C TRP A 38 12.46 -3.83 10.71
N GLY A 39 11.67 -4.64 11.40
CA GLY A 39 12.20 -5.55 12.42
C GLY A 39 12.85 -6.76 11.75
N GLY A 40 14.01 -7.19 12.26
CA GLY A 40 14.70 -8.41 11.84
C GLY A 40 15.15 -8.45 10.37
N PRO A 41 15.83 -9.55 9.95
CA PRO A 41 16.20 -9.74 8.56
C PRO A 41 14.95 -9.95 7.69
N GLY A 42 14.91 -9.25 6.54
CA GLY A 42 13.82 -9.42 5.57
C GLY A 42 13.92 -10.79 4.89
N LEU A 43 12.78 -11.49 4.80
CA LEU A 43 12.65 -12.75 4.09
C LEU A 43 12.44 -12.52 2.59
N PRO A 44 13.00 -13.39 1.72
CA PRO A 44 12.68 -13.36 0.30
C PRO A 44 11.27 -13.92 0.05
N LEU A 45 10.70 -13.61 -1.11
CA LEU A 45 9.31 -13.94 -1.47
C LEU A 45 9.17 -15.19 -2.35
N ASP A 46 10.29 -15.74 -2.83
CA ASP A 46 10.43 -16.82 -3.81
C ASP A 46 10.50 -18.23 -3.20
N GLY A 47 9.87 -18.41 -2.02
CA GLY A 47 9.78 -19.71 -1.35
C GLY A 47 8.98 -20.77 -2.15
N PRO A 48 9.16 -22.08 -1.83
CA PRO A 48 8.47 -23.16 -2.52
C PRO A 48 6.95 -22.93 -2.54
N GLY A 49 6.39 -23.02 -3.74
CA GLY A 49 5.11 -22.44 -4.12
C GLY A 49 3.92 -22.81 -3.23
N GLY A 50 3.07 -21.81 -3.02
CA GLY A 50 1.72 -21.96 -2.51
C GLY A 50 0.68 -21.63 -3.59
N ALA A 51 -0.60 -21.60 -3.24
CA ALA A 51 -1.68 -21.24 -4.17
C ALA A 51 -1.60 -19.77 -4.67
N VAL A 52 -0.83 -18.93 -3.96
CA VAL A 52 -0.61 -17.51 -4.29
C VAL A 52 0.87 -17.27 -4.59
N ASP A 53 1.18 -16.86 -5.81
CA ASP A 53 2.52 -16.40 -6.23
C ASP A 53 2.75 -14.96 -5.75
N LEU A 54 3.23 -14.86 -4.51
CA LEU A 54 3.41 -13.58 -3.82
C LEU A 54 4.57 -12.77 -4.41
N ASP A 55 5.63 -13.43 -4.88
CA ASP A 55 6.77 -12.78 -5.55
C ASP A 55 6.26 -12.06 -6.80
N ARG A 56 5.61 -12.78 -7.72
CA ARG A 56 5.10 -12.20 -8.96
C ARG A 56 4.10 -11.08 -8.69
N ALA A 57 3.15 -11.29 -7.77
CA ALA A 57 2.14 -10.30 -7.44
C ALA A 57 2.77 -8.98 -6.95
N LEU A 58 3.72 -9.05 -6.01
CA LEU A 58 4.38 -7.86 -5.44
C LEU A 58 5.37 -7.23 -6.42
N ARG A 59 6.03 -8.04 -7.25
CA ARG A 59 7.01 -7.59 -8.24
C ARG A 59 6.36 -6.78 -9.36
N LEU A 60 5.22 -7.23 -9.86
CA LEU A 60 4.48 -6.57 -10.95
C LEU A 60 3.63 -5.38 -10.47
N SER A 61 3.42 -5.22 -9.16
CA SER A 61 2.59 -4.15 -8.60
C SER A 61 3.40 -3.08 -7.88
N LEU A 62 4.15 -3.46 -6.84
CA LEU A 62 4.67 -2.52 -5.84
C LEU A 62 6.19 -2.44 -5.79
N ALA A 63 6.92 -3.43 -6.28
CA ALA A 63 8.37 -3.45 -6.22
C ALA A 63 9.00 -2.29 -6.99
N ALA A 64 10.02 -1.65 -6.43
CA ALA A 64 10.83 -0.68 -7.13
C ALA A 64 11.88 -1.42 -7.99
N PRO A 65 11.91 -1.23 -9.32
CA PRO A 65 12.91 -1.86 -10.16
C PRO A 65 14.31 -1.41 -9.76
N ARG A 66 15.24 -2.37 -9.68
CA ARG A 66 16.65 -2.13 -9.33
C ARG A 66 17.33 -1.17 -10.31
N GLU A 67 16.88 -1.18 -11.55
CA GLU A 67 17.45 -0.46 -12.70
C GLU A 67 17.00 1.02 -12.76
N ALA A 68 15.86 1.35 -12.13
CA ALA A 68 15.31 2.70 -12.09
C ALA A 68 15.79 3.53 -10.87
N GLY A 69 16.91 3.13 -10.25
CA GLY A 69 17.45 3.76 -9.04
C GLY A 69 16.47 3.77 -7.86
N GLY A 70 15.47 2.88 -7.87
CA GLY A 70 14.42 2.80 -6.85
C GLY A 70 13.41 3.96 -6.86
N ARG A 71 13.49 4.88 -7.82
CA ARG A 71 12.62 6.07 -7.89
C ARG A 71 11.24 5.76 -8.45
N LEU A 72 11.17 4.91 -9.47
CA LEU A 72 9.91 4.51 -10.11
C LEU A 72 9.45 3.15 -9.61
N ARG A 73 8.16 2.87 -9.76
CA ARG A 73 7.51 1.59 -9.47
C ARG A 73 6.49 1.30 -10.58
N PRO A 74 6.05 0.04 -10.77
CA PRO A 74 4.97 -0.28 -11.69
C PRO A 74 3.70 0.53 -11.37
N VAL A 75 3.40 0.68 -10.08
CA VAL A 75 2.34 1.57 -9.61
C VAL A 75 2.75 3.05 -9.77
N PRO A 76 1.93 3.89 -10.42
CA PRO A 76 2.18 5.32 -10.48
C PRO A 76 1.98 5.98 -9.10
N SER A 77 2.70 7.07 -8.85
CA SER A 77 2.51 7.89 -7.65
C SER A 77 2.81 9.36 -7.96
N ALA A 78 1.99 10.26 -7.40
CA ALA A 78 2.20 11.69 -7.54
C ALA A 78 3.62 12.10 -7.11
N GLY A 79 4.40 12.64 -8.05
CA GLY A 79 5.77 13.10 -7.79
C GLY A 79 6.76 11.98 -7.49
N ALA A 80 6.39 10.71 -7.76
CA ALA A 80 7.15 9.52 -7.36
C ALA A 80 7.43 9.49 -5.83
N LEU A 81 6.47 9.92 -5.03
CA LEU A 81 6.61 10.00 -3.57
C LEU A 81 6.30 8.69 -2.87
N HIS A 82 5.53 7.81 -3.52
CA HIS A 82 5.20 6.44 -3.11
C HIS A 82 4.75 6.33 -1.64
N PRO A 83 3.66 7.03 -1.27
CA PRO A 83 3.20 7.13 0.12
C PRO A 83 2.56 5.83 0.63
N VAL A 84 2.20 4.92 -0.27
CA VAL A 84 1.52 3.66 0.05
C VAL A 84 2.52 2.63 0.57
N ARG A 85 2.18 2.02 1.70
CA ARG A 85 2.87 0.88 2.29
C ARG A 85 1.97 -0.34 2.27
N ALA A 86 2.54 -1.50 2.00
CA ALA A 86 1.85 -2.78 2.09
C ALA A 86 2.29 -3.55 3.34
N HIS A 87 1.30 -3.94 4.12
CA HIS A 87 1.43 -4.92 5.21
C HIS A 87 0.77 -6.20 4.74
N LEU A 88 1.37 -7.34 5.03
CA LEU A 88 0.92 -8.64 4.56
C LEU A 88 0.52 -9.48 5.75
N LEU A 89 -0.70 -10.00 5.73
CA LEU A 89 -1.10 -11.11 6.57
C LEU A 89 -1.04 -12.37 5.70
N ILE A 90 -0.15 -13.28 6.07
CA ILE A 90 0.08 -14.54 5.36
C ILE A 90 -0.54 -15.66 6.19
N GLY A 91 -1.41 -16.45 5.56
CA GLY A 91 -1.94 -17.69 6.08
C GLY A 91 -1.25 -18.91 5.47
N PRO A 92 -1.77 -20.13 5.72
CA PRO A 92 -1.22 -21.35 5.12
C PRO A 92 -1.34 -21.34 3.58
N GLY A 93 -0.43 -22.04 2.91
CA GLY A 93 -0.47 -22.20 1.45
C GLY A 93 0.07 -21.00 0.66
N CYS A 94 0.99 -20.23 1.25
CA CYS A 94 1.77 -19.19 0.58
C CYS A 94 3.27 -19.51 0.63
N SER A 95 4.07 -18.79 -0.17
CA SER A 95 5.53 -18.93 -0.22
C SER A 95 6.24 -18.45 1.05
N LEU A 96 5.55 -17.68 1.89
CA LEU A 96 6.01 -17.25 3.22
C LEU A 96 5.32 -18.07 4.32
N PRO A 97 6.00 -18.30 5.46
CA PRO A 97 5.35 -18.85 6.65
C PRO A 97 4.14 -18.01 7.08
N PRO A 98 3.11 -18.61 7.71
CA PRO A 98 2.01 -17.86 8.28
C PRO A 98 2.50 -16.80 9.27
N GLY A 99 2.09 -15.55 9.08
CA GLY A 99 2.62 -14.42 9.84
C GLY A 99 2.13 -13.06 9.37
N ARG A 100 2.45 -12.03 10.15
CA ARG A 100 2.30 -10.63 9.76
C ARG A 100 3.65 -10.09 9.30
N TYR A 101 3.66 -9.38 8.18
CA TYR A 101 4.85 -8.85 7.55
C TYR A 101 4.65 -7.41 7.10
N ALA A 102 5.72 -6.63 7.07
CA ALA A 102 5.77 -5.35 6.39
C ALA A 102 6.64 -5.51 5.14
N TYR A 103 6.10 -5.16 3.97
CA TYR A 103 6.80 -5.33 2.70
C TYR A 103 7.67 -4.12 2.36
N ASP A 104 8.97 -4.35 2.13
CA ASP A 104 9.89 -3.35 1.60
C ASP A 104 9.93 -3.46 0.06
N PRO A 105 9.35 -2.49 -0.67
CA PRO A 105 9.33 -2.49 -2.12
C PRO A 105 10.70 -2.22 -2.76
N ARG A 106 11.65 -1.61 -2.03
CA ARG A 106 12.98 -1.28 -2.56
C ARG A 106 13.91 -2.48 -2.58
N THR A 107 13.85 -3.28 -1.52
CA THR A 107 14.65 -4.51 -1.41
C THR A 107 13.88 -5.74 -1.87
N HIS A 108 12.58 -5.60 -2.15
CA HIS A 108 11.66 -6.69 -2.46
C HIS A 108 11.71 -7.79 -1.39
N ARG A 109 11.52 -7.40 -0.13
CA ARG A 109 11.57 -8.31 1.03
C ARG A 109 10.40 -8.12 1.96
N ALA A 110 10.03 -9.18 2.67
CA ALA A 110 9.01 -9.16 3.72
C ALA A 110 9.68 -9.19 5.10
N HIS A 111 9.41 -8.19 5.93
CA HIS A 111 9.97 -8.08 7.28
C HIS A 111 8.96 -8.58 8.32
N PRO A 112 9.28 -9.62 9.11
CA PRO A 112 8.37 -10.14 10.12
C PRO A 112 7.95 -9.08 11.14
N ARG A 113 6.66 -9.06 11.49
CA ARG A 113 6.05 -8.14 12.46
C ARG A 113 5.39 -8.86 13.63
N GLY A 114 5.03 -10.12 13.44
CA GLY A 114 4.41 -10.93 14.48
C GLY A 114 3.74 -12.18 13.89
N PRO A 115 3.17 -13.05 14.74
CA PRO A 115 2.43 -14.21 14.28
C PRO A 115 1.13 -13.81 13.58
N ALA A 116 0.61 -14.69 12.72
CA ALA A 116 -0.74 -14.56 12.18
C ALA A 116 -1.78 -14.73 13.32
N PRO A 117 -2.94 -14.05 13.25
CA PRO A 117 -4.04 -14.29 14.18
C PRO A 117 -4.54 -15.73 14.07
N ALA A 118 -5.11 -16.24 15.17
CA ALA A 118 -5.70 -17.57 15.19
C ALA A 118 -6.82 -17.66 14.14
N GLY A 119 -6.78 -18.69 13.30
CA GLY A 119 -7.78 -18.88 12.24
C GLY A 119 -7.56 -18.04 10.97
N ALA A 120 -6.38 -17.47 10.76
CA ALA A 120 -6.05 -16.79 9.49
C ALA A 120 -6.36 -17.70 8.28
N PRO A 121 -7.13 -17.21 7.29
CA PRO A 121 -7.52 -18.02 6.15
C PRO A 121 -6.30 -18.40 5.29
N PRO A 122 -6.36 -19.50 4.53
CA PRO A 122 -5.34 -19.81 3.53
C PRO A 122 -5.16 -18.66 2.52
N GLY A 123 -3.92 -18.42 2.10
CA GLY A 123 -3.57 -17.35 1.17
C GLY A 123 -3.00 -16.11 1.85
N ALA A 124 -3.11 -14.96 1.18
CA ALA A 124 -2.51 -13.71 1.61
C ALA A 124 -3.53 -12.56 1.57
N VAL A 125 -3.49 -11.71 2.59
CA VAL A 125 -4.21 -10.44 2.65
C VAL A 125 -3.19 -9.31 2.65
N ALA A 126 -3.30 -8.41 1.69
CA ALA A 126 -2.50 -7.19 1.63
C ALA A 126 -3.29 -6.01 2.15
N VAL A 127 -2.72 -5.29 3.11
CA VAL A 127 -3.30 -4.07 3.68
C VAL A 127 -2.45 -2.89 3.30
N LEU A 128 -3.11 -1.93 2.67
CA LEU A 128 -2.51 -0.69 2.23
C LEU A 128 -2.71 0.40 3.27
N THR A 129 -1.61 0.99 3.70
CA THR A 129 -1.63 2.19 4.55
C THR A 129 -0.93 3.32 3.83
N VAL A 130 -1.26 4.56 4.19
CA VAL A 130 -0.74 5.75 3.52
C VAL A 130 0.02 6.62 4.51
N VAL A 131 1.25 6.98 4.17
CA VAL A 131 2.05 7.97 4.91
C VAL A 131 2.01 9.31 4.21
N ALA A 132 1.19 10.20 4.74
CA ALA A 132 0.87 11.48 4.11
C ALA A 132 2.04 12.49 4.07
N SER A 133 3.03 12.38 4.96
CA SER A 133 3.98 13.46 5.25
C SER A 133 4.70 14.03 4.02
N ARG A 134 5.23 13.16 3.14
CA ARG A 134 5.95 13.59 1.92
C ARG A 134 5.01 14.22 0.89
N THR A 135 3.85 13.63 0.68
CA THR A 135 2.87 14.14 -0.28
C THR A 135 2.28 15.47 0.19
N VAL A 136 1.99 15.62 1.49
CA VAL A 136 1.59 16.90 2.08
C VAL A 136 2.72 17.92 2.00
N ALA A 137 3.97 17.51 2.20
CA ALA A 137 5.10 18.42 2.05
C ALA A 137 5.27 18.92 0.60
N HIS A 138 5.03 18.05 -0.40
CA HIS A 138 5.19 18.43 -1.79
C HIS A 138 3.97 19.16 -2.38
N TYR A 139 2.76 18.76 -1.99
CA TYR A 139 1.51 19.20 -2.63
C TYR A 139 0.60 20.03 -1.69
N GLY A 140 0.96 20.18 -0.42
CA GLY A 140 0.19 20.94 0.56
C GLY A 140 -1.27 20.51 0.61
N HIS A 141 -2.16 21.48 0.47
CA HIS A 141 -3.61 21.26 0.50
C HIS A 141 -4.15 20.41 -0.67
N ARG A 142 -3.35 20.18 -1.72
CA ARG A 142 -3.71 19.29 -2.86
C ARG A 142 -3.38 17.82 -2.60
N ALA A 143 -2.75 17.49 -1.47
CA ALA A 143 -2.26 16.14 -1.21
C ALA A 143 -3.36 15.10 -1.02
N TRP A 144 -4.51 15.45 -0.40
CA TRP A 144 -5.51 14.44 -0.01
C TRP A 144 -6.07 13.62 -1.18
N PRO A 145 -6.54 14.22 -2.29
CA PRO A 145 -6.98 13.43 -3.43
C PRO A 145 -5.85 12.61 -4.06
N LEU A 146 -4.61 13.12 -4.07
CA LEU A 146 -3.45 12.41 -4.62
C LEU A 146 -3.10 11.16 -3.79
N LEU A 147 -3.20 11.26 -2.46
CA LEU A 147 -3.01 10.12 -1.56
C LEU A 147 -4.04 9.01 -1.79
N LEU A 148 -5.29 9.37 -2.05
CA LEU A 148 -6.35 8.42 -2.39
C LEU A 148 -6.12 7.79 -3.77
N LEU A 149 -5.68 8.59 -4.76
CA LEU A 149 -5.31 8.08 -6.08
C LEU A 149 -4.16 7.08 -6.00
N ASP A 150 -3.09 7.41 -5.27
CA ASP A 150 -1.94 6.51 -5.07
C ASP A 150 -2.38 5.19 -4.40
N ALA A 151 -3.25 5.25 -3.38
CA ALA A 151 -3.80 4.05 -2.73
C ALA A 151 -4.66 3.21 -3.67
N GLY A 152 -5.52 3.86 -4.48
CA GLY A 152 -6.33 3.18 -5.49
C GLY A 152 -5.50 2.52 -6.59
N HIS A 153 -4.44 3.20 -7.06
CA HIS A 153 -3.50 2.63 -8.02
C HIS A 153 -2.78 1.41 -7.46
N ALA A 154 -2.33 1.46 -6.20
CA ALA A 154 -1.68 0.32 -5.55
C ALA A 154 -2.63 -0.88 -5.39
N ALA A 155 -3.88 -0.64 -4.97
CA ALA A 155 -4.89 -1.68 -4.85
C ALA A 155 -5.21 -2.33 -6.21
N ALA A 156 -5.41 -1.52 -7.26
CA ALA A 156 -5.66 -2.01 -8.61
C ALA A 156 -4.48 -2.80 -9.16
N ALA A 157 -3.25 -2.32 -8.96
CA ALA A 157 -2.03 -3.01 -9.41
C ALA A 157 -1.88 -4.39 -8.75
N LEU A 158 -2.12 -4.50 -7.44
CA LEU A 158 -2.12 -5.79 -6.74
C LEU A 158 -3.20 -6.73 -7.28
N ALA A 159 -4.42 -6.23 -7.49
CA ALA A 159 -5.53 -7.02 -7.99
C ALA A 159 -5.27 -7.60 -9.39
N LEU A 160 -4.71 -6.78 -10.27
CA LEU A 160 -4.35 -7.19 -11.63
C LEU A 160 -3.15 -8.16 -11.64
N ALA A 161 -2.14 -7.92 -10.81
CA ALA A 161 -0.94 -8.75 -10.76
C ALA A 161 -1.21 -10.18 -10.23
N ALA A 162 -2.20 -10.34 -9.35
CA ALA A 162 -2.56 -11.63 -8.77
C ALA A 162 -3.61 -12.43 -9.57
N ALA A 163 -4.08 -11.93 -10.73
CA ALA A 163 -4.98 -12.67 -11.61
C ALA A 163 -4.25 -13.85 -12.32
N PRO A 164 -4.91 -15.02 -12.49
CA PRO A 164 -6.34 -15.30 -12.29
C PRO A 164 -6.72 -15.86 -10.91
N GLY A 165 -5.86 -15.76 -9.89
CA GLY A 165 -5.94 -16.48 -8.60
C GLY A 165 -7.08 -16.12 -7.64
N GLY A 166 -8.22 -15.60 -8.12
CA GLY A 166 -9.38 -15.33 -7.27
C GLY A 166 -9.16 -14.21 -6.25
N VAL A 167 -8.64 -13.07 -6.71
CA VAL A 167 -8.36 -11.91 -5.85
C VAL A 167 -9.65 -11.24 -5.41
N ARG A 168 -9.77 -10.94 -4.10
CA ARG A 168 -10.81 -10.07 -3.56
C ARG A 168 -10.16 -8.79 -3.04
N VAL A 169 -10.70 -7.65 -3.44
CA VAL A 169 -10.29 -6.34 -2.93
C VAL A 169 -11.39 -5.82 -2.02
N SER A 170 -11.03 -5.48 -0.80
CA SER A 170 -11.88 -4.69 0.10
C SER A 170 -11.22 -3.34 0.33
N LEU A 171 -12.01 -2.27 0.29
CA LEU A 171 -11.58 -0.91 0.62
C LEU A 171 -12.02 -0.51 2.05
N ASP A 172 -12.64 -1.43 2.78
CA ASP A 172 -13.31 -1.20 4.06
C ASP A 172 -12.80 -2.18 5.14
N ALA A 173 -11.49 -2.41 5.17
CA ALA A 173 -10.88 -3.20 6.24
C ALA A 173 -10.71 -2.33 7.49
N ASP A 174 -11.19 -2.82 8.65
CA ASP A 174 -10.95 -2.14 9.92
C ASP A 174 -9.46 -2.20 10.27
N GLY A 175 -8.84 -1.03 10.43
CA GLY A 175 -7.44 -0.90 10.85
C GLY A 175 -7.13 -1.59 12.18
N ALA A 176 -8.13 -1.77 13.05
CA ALA A 176 -7.99 -2.46 14.33
C ALA A 176 -7.79 -3.98 14.17
N GLU A 177 -8.29 -4.59 13.09
CA GLU A 177 -8.08 -6.02 12.79
C GLU A 177 -6.62 -6.33 12.36
N LEU A 178 -5.81 -5.29 12.20
CA LEU A 178 -4.45 -5.34 11.66
C LEU A 178 -3.37 -4.95 12.67
N ALA A 179 -3.79 -4.60 13.89
CA ALA A 179 -2.92 -4.29 15.03
C ALA A 179 -2.24 -5.52 15.62
#